data_AF-A0A8I5UEC2-F1
#
_entry.id   AF-A0A8I5UEC2-F1
#
_cell.length_a   1.000
_cell.length_b   1.000
_cell.length_c   1.000
_cell.angle_alpha   90.00
_cell.angle_beta   90.00
_cell.angle_gamma   90.00
#
_symmetry.space_group_name_H-M   'P 1'
#
loop_
_entity.id
_entity.type
_entity.pdbx_description
1 polymer ?
#
loop_
_entity_poly.entity_id
_entity_poly.type
_entity_poly.pdbx_seq_one_letter_code
_entity_poly.pdbx_strand_id
1 'polypeptide(L)'
;MAAMETETAPLTLESLPTDPLLLILSFLDYRDLINCCYVSRRLSQLSSHDPLWRRHCKKYWLISEEEKTQKNQCWKSLFIDTYSDVGRYIDHYAAIKKAWDDLKKYLEPRCPRMVLSLKEGAREEDLDAVEAQIGCKLPDDYRCSYRIHNGQKLVVPGLLGSMALSNHYRSEDLLDVDTAAGGFQQRQGLKYCLPLTFCIHTGLSQYIAVEAAEGRNKNEVFYQCPDQMARNPAAIDMFIIGATFTDWFTSYVKNVVSGGFPIIRDQIFRYVHDPECVATTGDITVSVSTSFLPELSSVHPPHYFFTYRIRIEMSKDALPEKACQLDSRYWRITNAKGDVEEVQGPGVVGEFPIISPGRVYEYTSCTTFSTTSGYMEGYYTFHFLYFKDKIFNVAIPRFHMACPTFRVSIARLKSSYREAVMQKRPYRDIT
;
A
#
# COMPACT_ATOMS: atom_id res chain seq x y z
N MET A 1 45.89 53.80 -43.41
CA MET A 1 45.39 53.79 -42.02
C MET A 1 44.68 52.48 -41.81
N ALA A 2 45.08 51.76 -40.78
CA ALA A 2 44.93 50.32 -40.59
C ALA A 2 43.48 49.85 -40.46
N ALA A 3 43.18 48.69 -41.07
CA ALA A 3 42.02 47.89 -40.74
C ALA A 3 42.27 47.20 -39.39
N MET A 4 41.46 47.54 -38.38
CA MET A 4 41.42 46.81 -37.11
C MET A 4 40.72 45.48 -37.34
N GLU A 5 41.48 44.40 -37.43
CA GLU A 5 40.96 43.05 -37.25
C GLU A 5 40.53 42.89 -35.79
N THR A 6 39.22 42.79 -35.56
CA THR A 6 38.67 42.40 -34.27
C THR A 6 38.90 40.90 -34.08
N GLU A 7 39.94 40.53 -33.34
CA GLU A 7 40.12 39.18 -32.81
C GLU A 7 38.89 38.82 -31.96
N THR A 8 38.04 37.92 -32.46
CA THR A 8 37.00 37.30 -31.64
C THR A 8 37.69 36.30 -30.71
N ALA A 9 37.92 36.71 -29.46
CA ALA A 9 38.41 35.82 -28.42
C ALA A 9 37.54 34.55 -28.35
N PRO A 10 38.12 33.35 -28.18
CA PRO A 10 37.33 32.12 -28.09
C PRO A 10 36.34 32.23 -26.94
N LEU A 11 35.05 32.02 -27.23
CA LEU A 11 34.00 31.96 -26.23
C LEU A 11 34.30 30.82 -25.26
N THR A 12 34.77 31.15 -24.05
CA THR A 12 34.95 30.21 -22.96
C THR A 12 33.75 30.30 -22.02
N LEU A 13 33.50 29.24 -21.24
CA LEU A 13 32.44 29.27 -20.24
C LEU A 13 32.62 30.44 -19.25
N GLU A 14 33.87 30.78 -18.92
CA GLU A 14 34.21 31.91 -18.06
C GLU A 14 34.09 33.28 -18.73
N SER A 15 33.89 33.37 -20.05
CA SER A 15 33.67 34.62 -20.77
C SER A 15 32.18 34.93 -21.01
N LEU A 16 31.28 33.98 -20.71
CA LEU A 16 29.84 34.20 -20.85
C LEU A 16 29.32 35.25 -19.84
N PRO A 17 28.26 36.00 -20.16
CA PRO A 17 27.57 36.85 -19.19
C PRO A 17 26.95 36.05 -18.05
N THR A 18 26.59 36.72 -16.96
CA THR A 18 26.04 36.08 -15.75
C THR A 18 24.71 35.39 -16.01
N ASP A 19 23.75 36.01 -16.71
CA ASP A 19 22.41 35.45 -16.88
C ASP A 19 22.40 34.14 -17.69
N PRO A 20 23.11 34.03 -18.84
CA PRO A 20 23.25 32.77 -19.55
C PRO A 20 23.92 31.68 -18.71
N LEU A 21 24.92 32.02 -17.89
CA LEU A 21 25.56 31.04 -17.00
C LEU A 21 24.61 30.57 -15.90
N LEU A 22 23.85 31.47 -15.27
CA LEU A 22 22.84 31.08 -14.28
C LEU A 22 21.76 30.20 -14.89
N LEU A 23 21.35 30.47 -16.14
CA LEU A 23 20.42 29.61 -16.87
C LEU A 23 21.03 28.22 -17.11
N ILE A 24 22.29 28.12 -17.54
CA ILE A 24 22.98 26.83 -17.70
C ILE A 24 23.04 26.07 -16.37
N LEU A 25 23.49 26.74 -15.30
CA LEU A 25 23.58 26.17 -13.96
C LEU A 25 22.21 25.70 -13.44
N SER A 26 21.11 26.34 -13.85
CA SER A 26 19.75 25.96 -13.44
C SER A 26 19.33 24.57 -13.93
N PHE A 27 19.98 24.03 -14.98
CA PHE A 27 19.72 22.68 -15.46
C PHE A 27 20.46 21.62 -14.66
N LEU A 28 21.54 21.98 -13.95
CA LEU A 28 22.37 21.06 -13.19
C LEU A 28 21.65 20.48 -11.97
N ASP A 29 22.05 19.26 -11.62
CA ASP A 29 21.64 18.66 -10.35
C ASP A 29 22.41 19.28 -9.16
N TYR A 30 22.08 18.87 -7.95
CA TYR A 30 22.73 19.43 -6.77
C TYR A 30 24.20 19.02 -6.66
N ARG A 31 24.59 17.82 -7.13
CA ARG A 31 25.98 17.31 -7.07
C ARG A 31 26.86 18.10 -8.01
N ASP A 32 26.39 18.33 -9.23
CA ASP A 32 27.07 19.12 -10.25
C ASP A 32 27.19 20.58 -9.81
N LEU A 33 26.15 21.16 -9.20
CA LEU A 33 26.24 22.51 -8.62
C LEU A 33 27.30 22.61 -7.52
N ILE A 34 27.42 21.60 -6.66
CA ILE A 34 28.50 21.52 -5.65
C ILE A 34 29.85 21.41 -6.34
N ASN A 35 29.98 20.53 -7.33
CA ASN A 35 31.23 20.34 -8.06
C ASN A 35 31.68 21.64 -8.75
N CYS A 36 30.77 22.37 -9.39
CA CYS A 36 31.04 23.69 -9.97
C CYS A 36 31.58 24.69 -8.94
N CYS A 37 31.21 24.56 -7.66
CA CYS A 37 31.74 25.44 -6.62
C CYS A 37 33.24 25.27 -6.37
N TYR A 38 33.82 24.13 -6.78
CA TYR A 38 35.24 23.82 -6.63
C TYR A 38 36.06 24.06 -7.90
N VAL A 39 35.43 24.42 -9.02
CA VAL A 39 36.13 24.60 -10.31
C VAL A 39 36.81 25.96 -10.42
N SER A 40 36.09 27.06 -10.17
CA SER A 40 36.67 28.41 -10.18
C SER A 40 35.90 29.36 -9.26
N ARG A 41 36.52 30.50 -8.91
CA ARG A 41 35.89 31.51 -8.02
C ARG A 41 34.57 32.05 -8.60
N ARG A 42 34.53 32.28 -9.92
CA ARG A 42 33.34 32.78 -10.61
C ARG A 42 32.22 31.75 -10.56
N LEU A 43 32.51 30.50 -10.89
CA LEU A 43 31.53 29.42 -10.79
C LEU A 43 31.08 29.18 -9.35
N SER A 44 31.98 29.30 -8.38
CA SER A 44 31.63 29.22 -6.95
C SER A 44 30.60 30.27 -6.52
N GLN A 45 30.76 31.51 -6.95
CA GLN A 45 29.78 32.57 -6.68
C GLN A 45 28.44 32.29 -7.37
N LEU A 46 28.46 31.93 -8.66
CA LEU A 46 27.25 31.72 -9.45
C LEU A 46 26.48 30.46 -9.04
N SER A 47 27.17 29.34 -8.81
CA SER A 47 26.58 28.10 -8.32
C SER A 47 26.06 28.21 -6.89
N SER A 48 26.50 29.24 -6.13
CA SER A 48 25.95 29.57 -4.82
C SER A 48 24.71 30.45 -4.87
N HIS A 49 24.28 30.89 -6.06
CA HIS A 49 23.13 31.77 -6.23
C HIS A 49 21.84 31.11 -5.69
N ASP A 50 21.18 31.79 -4.75
CA ASP A 50 20.11 31.23 -3.91
C ASP A 50 18.93 30.61 -4.69
N PRO A 51 18.41 31.22 -5.76
CA PRO A 51 17.37 30.63 -6.61
C PRO A 51 17.68 29.25 -7.20
N LEU A 52 18.96 28.92 -7.45
CA LEU A 52 19.33 27.60 -7.98
C LEU A 52 19.01 26.48 -6.98
N TRP A 53 19.16 26.77 -5.69
CA TRP A 53 18.96 25.81 -4.60
C TRP A 53 17.50 25.69 -4.19
N ARG A 54 16.68 26.72 -4.44
CA ARG A 54 15.24 26.69 -4.21
C ARG A 54 14.57 25.47 -4.84
N ARG A 55 14.90 25.19 -6.10
CA ARG A 55 14.35 24.04 -6.84
C ARG A 55 14.71 22.71 -6.16
N HIS A 56 15.96 22.57 -5.72
CA HIS A 56 16.46 21.34 -5.10
C HIS A 56 15.88 21.13 -3.69
N CYS A 57 15.76 22.19 -2.87
CA CYS A 57 15.07 22.09 -1.58
C CYS A 57 13.62 21.66 -1.72
N LYS A 58 12.89 22.24 -2.68
CA LYS A 58 11.50 21.85 -2.95
C LYS A 58 11.40 20.42 -3.48
N LYS A 59 12.31 20.01 -4.36
CA LYS A 59 12.30 18.69 -4.99
C LYS A 59 12.62 17.58 -3.98
N TYR A 60 13.69 17.72 -3.22
CA TYR A 60 14.22 16.64 -2.38
C TYR A 60 13.70 16.68 -0.95
N TRP A 61 13.46 17.87 -0.39
CA TRP A 61 13.10 18.04 1.02
C TRP A 61 11.67 18.51 1.25
N LEU A 62 10.95 18.89 0.17
CA LEU A 62 9.60 19.46 0.21
C LEU A 62 9.51 20.75 1.05
N ILE A 63 10.62 21.48 1.19
CA ILE A 63 10.68 22.66 2.03
C ILE A 63 9.90 23.81 1.40
N SER A 64 9.03 24.44 2.20
CA SER A 64 8.21 25.58 1.78
C SER A 64 8.90 26.93 1.99
N GLU A 65 8.33 28.01 1.44
CA GLU A 65 8.87 29.37 1.69
C GLU A 65 8.70 29.79 3.15
N GLU A 66 7.61 29.34 3.78
CA GLU A 66 7.32 29.61 5.19
C GLU A 66 8.37 28.98 6.09
N GLU A 67 8.72 27.71 5.84
CA GLU A 67 9.77 27.00 6.58
C GLU A 67 11.15 27.67 6.41
N LYS A 68 11.49 28.10 5.19
CA LYS A 68 12.72 28.88 4.96
C LYS A 68 12.73 30.16 5.80
N THR A 69 11.61 30.88 5.80
CA THR A 69 11.47 32.16 6.50
C THR A 69 11.60 31.97 8.02
N GLN A 70 11.02 30.90 8.56
CA GLN A 70 11.14 30.54 9.98
C GLN A 70 12.58 30.23 10.38
N LYS A 71 13.33 29.51 9.54
CA LYS A 71 14.74 29.18 9.81
C LYS A 71 15.70 30.34 9.54
N ASN A 72 15.25 31.41 8.88
CA ASN A 72 16.03 32.60 8.54
C ASN A 72 17.38 32.27 7.85
N GLN A 73 17.35 31.35 6.89
CA GLN A 73 18.53 30.88 6.15
C GLN A 73 18.33 31.02 4.63
N CYS A 74 19.44 31.07 3.88
CA CYS A 74 19.40 30.96 2.42
C CYS A 74 19.09 29.50 2.00
N TRP A 75 18.52 29.30 0.81
CA TRP A 75 18.19 27.99 0.26
C TRP A 75 19.40 27.05 0.19
N LYS A 76 20.59 27.58 -0.15
CA LYS A 76 21.81 26.75 -0.20
C LYS A 76 22.20 26.22 1.18
N SER A 77 22.25 27.09 2.20
CA SER A 77 22.55 26.67 3.58
C SER A 77 21.53 25.66 4.05
N LEU A 78 20.25 25.94 3.82
CA LEU A 78 19.16 25.06 4.22
C LEU A 78 19.24 23.69 3.53
N PHE A 79 19.63 23.65 2.25
CA PHE A 79 19.86 22.40 1.54
C PHE A 79 20.99 21.60 2.19
N ILE A 80 22.13 22.24 2.47
CA ILE A 80 23.32 21.60 3.04
C ILE A 80 23.04 21.12 4.46
N ASP A 81 22.39 21.93 5.29
CA ASP A 81 22.03 21.60 6.67
C ASP A 81 21.00 20.46 6.72
N THR A 82 20.08 20.40 5.76
CA THR A 82 19.14 19.28 5.65
C THR A 82 19.84 18.03 5.11
N TYR A 83 20.77 18.19 4.17
CA TYR A 83 21.56 17.09 3.60
C TYR A 83 22.49 16.46 4.66
N SER A 84 23.03 17.23 5.59
CA SER A 84 23.87 16.66 6.66
C SER A 84 23.08 15.77 7.62
N ASP A 85 21.78 16.01 7.78
CA ASP A 85 20.90 15.24 8.66
C ASP A 85 20.19 14.07 7.96
N VAL A 86 19.55 14.31 6.81
CA VAL A 86 18.74 13.31 6.09
C VAL A 86 19.24 13.03 4.66
N GLY A 87 20.43 13.51 4.30
CA GLY A 87 21.03 13.34 2.97
C GLY A 87 21.22 11.88 2.55
N ARG A 88 21.39 10.97 3.51
CA ARG A 88 21.41 9.51 3.29
C ARG A 88 20.16 9.04 2.54
N TYR A 89 19.02 9.68 2.76
CA TYR A 89 17.72 9.26 2.24
C TYR A 89 17.23 10.10 1.05
N ILE A 90 18.11 10.88 0.41
CA ILE A 90 17.70 11.87 -0.60
C ILE A 90 16.82 11.30 -1.72
N ASP A 91 17.05 10.05 -2.10
CA ASP A 91 16.31 9.37 -3.18
C ASP A 91 14.91 8.89 -2.75
N HIS A 92 14.64 8.80 -1.44
CA HIS A 92 13.39 8.27 -0.87
C HIS A 92 12.58 9.33 -0.12
N TYR A 93 13.25 10.32 0.47
CA TYR A 93 12.69 11.25 1.45
C TYR A 93 11.47 11.99 0.94
N ALA A 94 11.54 12.59 -0.25
CA ALA A 94 10.43 13.36 -0.80
C ALA A 94 9.18 12.49 -0.99
N ALA A 95 9.32 11.27 -1.50
CA ALA A 95 8.17 10.38 -1.74
C ALA A 95 7.50 9.96 -0.42
N ILE A 96 8.31 9.56 0.56
CA ILE A 96 7.82 9.06 1.86
C ILE A 96 7.26 10.21 2.70
N LYS A 97 7.95 11.35 2.76
CA LYS A 97 7.47 12.55 3.48
C LYS A 97 6.15 13.03 2.89
N LYS A 98 6.04 13.11 1.56
CA LYS A 98 4.77 13.46 0.90
C LYS A 98 3.65 12.49 1.29
N ALA A 99 3.92 11.19 1.28
CA ALA A 99 2.92 10.20 1.67
C ALA A 99 2.48 10.37 3.14
N TRP A 100 3.41 10.59 4.07
CA TRP A 100 3.07 10.89 5.46
C TRP A 100 2.24 12.17 5.62
N ASP A 101 2.62 13.24 4.93
CA ASP A 101 1.92 14.53 5.02
C ASP A 101 0.51 14.44 4.40
N ASP A 102 0.37 13.78 3.25
CA ASP A 102 -0.93 13.51 2.62
C ASP A 102 -1.83 12.66 3.52
N LEU A 103 -1.28 11.60 4.13
CA LEU A 103 -1.99 10.72 5.05
C LEU A 103 -2.48 11.48 6.29
N LYS A 104 -1.58 12.22 6.97
CA LYS A 104 -1.93 13.03 8.15
C LYS A 104 -3.02 14.05 7.81
N LYS A 105 -2.83 14.82 6.73
CA LYS A 105 -3.80 15.84 6.28
C LYS A 105 -5.17 15.24 5.98
N TYR A 106 -5.21 14.04 5.40
CA TYR A 106 -6.46 13.36 5.09
C TYR A 106 -7.15 12.81 6.33
N LEU A 107 -6.38 12.27 7.28
CA LEU A 107 -6.88 11.63 8.49
C LEU A 107 -7.22 12.61 9.60
N GLU A 108 -6.57 13.76 9.71
CA GLU A 108 -6.79 14.73 10.79
C GLU A 108 -8.28 15.12 10.97
N PRO A 109 -9.04 15.48 9.91
CA PRO A 109 -10.47 15.76 10.05
C PRO A 109 -11.37 14.52 10.15
N ARG A 110 -10.86 13.30 9.89
CA ARG A 110 -11.67 12.07 9.74
C ARG A 110 -11.43 11.02 10.83
N CYS A 111 -10.21 10.94 11.35
CA CYS A 111 -9.72 9.94 12.30
C CYS A 111 -8.62 10.56 13.19
N PRO A 112 -8.91 11.64 13.96
CA PRO A 112 -7.89 12.38 14.71
C PRO A 112 -7.13 11.52 15.73
N ARG A 113 -7.80 10.52 16.33
CA ARG A 113 -7.17 9.57 17.26
C ARG A 113 -6.01 8.79 16.64
N MET A 114 -6.11 8.46 15.35
CA MET A 114 -5.08 7.73 14.63
C MET A 114 -3.85 8.62 14.39
N VAL A 115 -4.06 9.89 14.04
CA VAL A 115 -2.97 10.87 13.93
C VAL A 115 -2.26 11.07 15.28
N LEU A 116 -3.03 11.18 16.38
CA LEU A 116 -2.48 11.31 17.74
C LEU A 116 -1.70 10.09 18.23
N SER A 117 -1.89 8.94 17.59
CA SER A 117 -1.17 7.70 17.92
C SER A 117 0.17 7.58 17.21
N LEU A 118 0.45 8.40 16.19
CA LEU A 118 1.74 8.43 15.50
C LEU A 118 2.85 8.86 16.45
N LYS A 119 3.99 8.17 16.38
CA LYS A 119 5.19 8.56 17.14
C LYS A 119 6.02 9.57 16.34
N GLU A 120 6.76 10.40 17.06
CA GLU A 120 7.73 11.32 16.44
C GLU A 120 8.85 10.56 15.74
N GLY A 121 9.58 11.24 14.87
CA GLY A 121 10.69 10.65 14.11
C GLY A 121 11.80 10.12 15.03
N ALA A 122 12.35 8.95 14.70
CA ALA A 122 13.52 8.39 15.37
C ALA A 122 14.80 9.17 15.01
N ARG A 123 15.81 9.12 15.88
CA ARG A 123 17.14 9.69 15.61
C ARG A 123 18.00 8.67 14.88
N GLU A 124 19.01 9.12 14.12
CA GLU A 124 19.96 8.20 13.45
C GLU A 124 20.63 7.24 14.44
N GLU A 125 21.01 7.74 15.61
CA GLU A 125 21.64 6.97 16.69
C GLU A 125 20.77 5.80 17.15
N ASP A 126 19.45 6.02 17.26
CA ASP A 126 18.50 5.01 17.70
C ASP A 126 18.36 3.91 16.64
N LEU A 127 18.30 4.30 15.36
CA LEU A 127 18.25 3.36 14.24
C LEU A 127 19.56 2.56 14.11
N ASP A 128 20.71 3.19 14.34
CA ASP A 128 22.02 2.53 14.31
C ASP A 128 22.19 1.53 15.47
N ALA A 129 21.68 1.87 16.65
CA ALA A 129 21.63 0.96 17.79
C ALA A 129 20.76 -0.28 17.49
N VAL A 130 19.60 -0.08 16.85
CA VAL A 130 18.75 -1.19 16.40
C VAL A 130 19.46 -2.08 15.38
N GLU A 131 20.11 -1.50 14.36
CA GLU A 131 20.88 -2.27 13.38
C GLU A 131 22.00 -3.09 14.03
N ALA A 132 22.68 -2.51 15.04
CA ALA A 132 23.69 -3.21 15.82
C ALA A 132 23.08 -4.36 16.64
N GLN A 133 21.89 -4.18 17.20
CA GLN A 133 21.15 -5.23 17.94
C GLN A 133 20.75 -6.39 17.03
N ILE A 134 20.18 -6.11 15.85
CA ILE A 134 19.71 -7.16 14.93
C ILE A 134 20.85 -7.74 14.06
N GLY A 135 22.01 -7.08 14.02
CA GLY A 135 23.17 -7.51 13.24
C GLY A 135 22.96 -7.39 11.72
N CYS A 136 22.05 -6.53 11.26
CA CYS A 136 21.69 -6.34 9.86
C CYS A 136 21.42 -4.85 9.60
N LYS A 137 21.67 -4.40 8.36
CA LYS A 137 21.34 -3.03 7.93
C LYS A 137 19.89 -2.94 7.48
N LEU A 138 19.19 -1.91 7.94
CA LEU A 138 17.84 -1.62 7.49
C LEU A 138 17.87 -1.00 6.08
N PRO A 139 16.86 -1.25 5.25
CA PRO A 139 16.69 -0.53 3.98
C PRO A 139 16.59 0.99 4.21
N ASP A 140 17.23 1.78 3.36
CA ASP A 140 17.30 3.23 3.54
C ASP A 140 15.91 3.89 3.45
N ASP A 141 15.01 3.37 2.63
CA ASP A 141 13.63 3.85 2.56
C ASP A 141 12.84 3.59 3.85
N TYR A 142 13.05 2.41 4.45
CA TYR A 142 12.43 2.07 5.72
C TYR A 142 12.98 2.91 6.88
N ARG A 143 14.29 3.12 6.95
CA ARG A 143 14.91 4.07 7.89
C ARG A 143 14.38 5.48 7.69
N CYS A 144 14.29 5.93 6.44
CA CYS A 144 13.75 7.25 6.10
C CYS A 144 12.33 7.44 6.66
N SER A 145 11.48 6.41 6.56
CA SER A 145 10.15 6.49 7.15
C SER A 145 10.21 6.66 8.66
N TYR A 146 11.07 5.93 9.36
CA TYR A 146 11.25 6.08 10.80
C TYR A 146 11.80 7.44 11.22
N ARG A 147 12.68 8.04 10.40
CA ARG A 147 13.15 9.42 10.60
C ARG A 147 12.01 10.45 10.53
N ILE A 148 10.95 10.17 9.77
CA ILE A 148 9.78 11.04 9.64
C ILE A 148 8.74 10.74 10.74
N HIS A 149 8.37 9.47 10.92
CA HIS A 149 7.47 8.99 11.97
C HIS A 149 7.90 7.59 12.44
N ASN A 150 8.19 7.44 13.74
CA ASN A 150 8.62 6.16 14.31
C ASN A 150 7.45 5.19 14.56
N GLY A 151 6.67 4.89 13.52
CA GLY A 151 5.51 4.01 13.63
C GLY A 151 4.36 4.61 14.45
N GLN A 152 3.56 3.72 15.03
CA GLN A 152 2.35 4.04 15.78
C GLN A 152 2.45 3.45 17.21
N LYS A 153 1.80 4.10 18.18
CA LYS A 153 1.45 3.45 19.45
C LYS A 153 0.46 2.32 19.14
N LEU A 154 0.68 1.14 19.71
CA LEU A 154 -0.23 -0.01 19.54
C LEU A 154 -1.61 0.32 20.13
N VAL A 155 -2.57 0.64 19.28
CA VAL A 155 -3.93 1.04 19.66
C VAL A 155 -4.94 0.52 18.63
N VAL A 156 -6.21 0.45 19.01
CA VAL A 156 -7.28 0.07 18.07
C VAL A 156 -8.19 1.29 17.83
N PRO A 157 -8.43 1.71 16.57
CA PRO A 157 -7.94 1.12 15.32
C PRO A 157 -6.46 1.44 15.00
N GLY A 158 -5.80 0.50 14.34
CA GLY A 158 -4.45 0.63 13.82
C GLY A 158 -4.40 1.37 12.47
N LEU A 159 -3.26 1.99 12.19
CA LEU A 159 -3.01 2.85 11.03
C LEU A 159 -3.13 2.13 9.70
N LEU A 160 -2.81 0.83 9.64
CA LEU A 160 -2.80 0.02 8.40
C LEU A 160 -4.16 -0.61 8.12
N GLY A 161 -5.19 -0.13 8.80
CA GLY A 161 -6.58 -0.42 8.50
C GLY A 161 -7.12 -1.67 9.19
N SER A 162 -8.44 -1.74 9.14
CA SER A 162 -9.27 -2.72 9.80
C SER A 162 -10.07 -3.54 8.79
N MET A 163 -10.63 -4.64 9.30
CA MET A 163 -11.63 -5.43 8.61
C MET A 163 -12.51 -6.13 9.64
N ALA A 164 -13.79 -6.25 9.31
CA ALA A 164 -14.78 -6.88 10.18
C ALA A 164 -15.70 -7.81 9.37
N LEU A 165 -15.86 -9.03 9.86
CA LEU A 165 -16.89 -10.00 9.53
C LEU A 165 -17.60 -10.42 10.82
N SER A 166 -18.66 -11.22 10.72
CA SER A 166 -19.48 -11.63 11.87
C SER A 166 -18.69 -12.30 13.00
N ASN A 167 -17.65 -13.06 12.67
CA ASN A 167 -16.82 -13.81 13.61
C ASN A 167 -15.32 -13.49 13.51
N HIS A 168 -14.94 -12.46 12.74
CA HIS A 168 -13.55 -12.13 12.49
C HIS A 168 -13.37 -10.62 12.47
N TYR A 169 -12.49 -10.11 13.34
CA TYR A 169 -12.11 -8.70 13.35
C TYR A 169 -10.60 -8.59 13.39
N ARG A 170 -10.08 -7.62 12.63
CA ARG A 170 -8.67 -7.27 12.64
C ARG A 170 -8.52 -5.76 12.52
N SER A 171 -7.42 -5.28 13.08
CA SER A 171 -6.93 -3.92 12.93
C SER A 171 -5.40 -3.97 13.03
N GLU A 172 -4.70 -3.38 12.06
CA GLU A 172 -3.25 -3.50 11.93
C GLU A 172 -2.53 -2.19 12.28
N ASP A 173 -1.60 -2.27 13.22
CA ASP A 173 -0.76 -1.16 13.66
C ASP A 173 0.58 -1.13 12.90
N LEU A 174 1.12 0.07 12.64
CA LEU A 174 2.48 0.22 12.14
C LEU A 174 3.45 0.15 13.32
N LEU A 175 4.41 -0.77 13.28
CA LEU A 175 5.36 -0.93 14.37
C LEU A 175 6.41 0.18 14.38
N ASP A 176 6.71 0.68 15.58
CA ASP A 176 7.95 1.43 15.83
C ASP A 176 9.18 0.53 15.71
N VAL A 177 10.33 1.16 15.52
CA VAL A 177 11.58 0.46 15.22
C VAL A 177 12.04 -0.48 16.34
N ASP A 178 11.84 -0.11 17.62
CA ASP A 178 12.26 -0.94 18.76
C ASP A 178 11.40 -2.21 18.87
N THR A 179 10.08 -2.05 18.71
CA THR A 179 9.14 -3.16 18.68
C THR A 179 9.39 -4.07 17.49
N ALA A 180 9.67 -3.49 16.31
CA ALA A 180 10.04 -4.26 15.13
C ALA A 180 11.33 -5.07 15.34
N ALA A 181 12.35 -4.46 15.95
CA ALA A 181 13.61 -5.10 16.28
C ALA A 181 13.45 -6.28 17.26
N GLY A 182 12.60 -6.12 18.28
CA GLY A 182 12.25 -7.19 19.20
C GLY A 182 11.57 -8.39 18.53
N GLY A 183 10.88 -8.16 17.40
CA GLY A 183 10.24 -9.18 16.58
C GLY A 183 11.11 -9.74 15.45
N PHE A 184 12.39 -9.37 15.36
CA PHE A 184 13.30 -9.80 14.30
C PHE A 184 13.43 -11.32 14.21
N GLN A 185 13.22 -11.85 13.01
CA GLN A 185 13.15 -13.28 12.77
C GLN A 185 14.48 -13.86 12.27
N GLN A 186 15.02 -14.81 13.02
CA GLN A 186 16.18 -15.64 12.66
C GLN A 186 15.83 -17.12 12.49
N ARG A 187 14.57 -17.48 12.76
CA ARG A 187 14.08 -18.85 12.60
C ARG A 187 13.99 -19.24 11.13
N GLN A 188 14.13 -20.54 10.88
CA GLN A 188 13.96 -21.11 9.55
C GLN A 188 12.56 -20.77 9.00
N GLY A 189 12.48 -20.37 7.73
CA GLY A 189 11.27 -19.92 7.06
C GLY A 189 11.09 -18.40 7.06
N LEU A 190 11.63 -17.67 8.04
CA LEU A 190 11.56 -16.20 8.15
C LEU A 190 12.93 -15.57 8.45
N LYS A 191 14.03 -16.20 8.07
CA LYS A 191 15.36 -15.62 8.30
C LYS A 191 15.47 -14.22 7.69
N TYR A 192 16.06 -13.31 8.47
CA TYR A 192 16.30 -11.92 8.11
C TYR A 192 15.01 -11.17 7.74
N CYS A 193 13.95 -11.38 8.53
CA CYS A 193 12.69 -10.68 8.35
C CYS A 193 12.35 -9.85 9.59
N LEU A 194 11.97 -8.59 9.39
CA LEU A 194 11.45 -7.71 10.42
C LEU A 194 9.94 -7.57 10.26
N PRO A 195 9.15 -7.62 11.34
CA PRO A 195 7.74 -7.28 11.27
C PRO A 195 7.60 -5.77 11.04
N LEU A 196 6.83 -5.40 10.03
CA LEU A 196 6.44 -4.01 9.75
C LEU A 196 5.18 -3.62 10.52
N THR A 197 4.23 -4.56 10.61
CA THR A 197 2.93 -4.35 11.22
C THR A 197 2.65 -5.41 12.27
N PHE A 198 1.66 -5.14 13.11
CA PHE A 198 1.13 -6.15 14.01
C PHE A 198 -0.38 -6.01 14.14
N CYS A 199 -1.08 -7.14 14.10
CA CYS A 199 -2.49 -7.22 14.44
C CYS A 199 -2.67 -7.86 15.80
N ILE A 200 -3.12 -7.09 16.79
CA ILE A 200 -3.35 -7.59 18.15
C ILE A 200 -4.41 -8.71 18.19
N HIS A 201 -5.40 -8.67 17.30
CA HIS A 201 -6.52 -9.62 17.29
C HIS A 201 -6.14 -10.98 16.70
N THR A 202 -5.29 -11.01 15.67
CA THR A 202 -4.91 -12.24 14.97
C THR A 202 -3.50 -12.72 15.30
N GLY A 203 -2.67 -11.87 15.92
CA GLY A 203 -1.26 -12.13 16.23
C GLY A 203 -0.36 -12.15 14.99
N LEU A 204 -0.88 -11.74 13.82
CA LEU A 204 -0.16 -11.77 12.56
C LEU A 204 0.50 -10.43 12.24
N SER A 205 1.56 -10.52 11.45
CA SER A 205 2.38 -9.38 11.00
C SER A 205 2.59 -9.44 9.50
N GLN A 206 2.67 -8.26 8.89
CA GLN A 206 3.38 -8.08 7.63
C GLN A 206 4.89 -8.01 7.92
N TYR A 207 5.71 -8.53 7.04
CA TYR A 207 7.16 -8.56 7.19
C TYR A 207 7.86 -7.85 6.02
N ILE A 208 9.04 -7.30 6.30
CA ILE A 208 10.02 -6.89 5.30
C ILE A 208 11.25 -7.80 5.37
N ALA A 209 11.72 -8.27 4.22
CA ALA A 209 12.97 -9.02 4.13
C ALA A 209 14.16 -8.06 4.10
N VAL A 210 14.96 -8.00 5.18
CA VAL A 210 16.14 -7.10 5.23
C VAL A 210 17.32 -7.66 4.43
N GLU A 211 17.36 -8.97 4.22
CA GLU A 211 18.34 -9.63 3.36
C GLU A 211 17.68 -10.66 2.43
N ALA A 212 18.35 -10.95 1.32
CA ALA A 212 17.91 -11.98 0.39
C ALA A 212 18.20 -13.37 1.00
N ALA A 213 17.15 -14.07 1.43
CA ALA A 213 17.28 -15.37 2.09
C ALA A 213 16.07 -16.26 1.83
N GLU A 214 16.30 -17.57 1.82
CA GLU A 214 15.24 -18.60 1.67
C GLU A 214 14.35 -18.39 0.43
N GLY A 215 14.93 -17.77 -0.60
CA GLY A 215 14.25 -17.47 -1.85
C GLY A 215 13.47 -16.16 -1.86
N ARG A 216 13.51 -15.34 -0.81
CA ARG A 216 12.97 -13.98 -0.80
C ARG A 216 13.95 -12.98 -1.39
N ASN A 217 13.43 -11.92 -1.99
CA ASN A 217 14.23 -10.79 -2.44
C ASN A 217 14.44 -9.82 -1.28
N LYS A 218 15.61 -9.17 -1.22
CA LYS A 218 15.86 -8.08 -0.26
C LYS A 218 14.87 -6.93 -0.51
N ASN A 219 14.42 -6.29 0.58
CA ASN A 219 13.42 -5.21 0.67
C ASN A 219 11.97 -5.60 0.38
N GLU A 220 11.70 -6.85 -0.01
CA GLU A 220 10.35 -7.29 -0.34
C GLU A 220 9.45 -7.30 0.91
N VAL A 221 8.23 -6.77 0.77
CA VAL A 221 7.21 -6.73 1.81
C VAL A 221 6.15 -7.80 1.53
N PHE A 222 5.84 -8.61 2.54
CA PHE A 222 4.96 -9.76 2.38
C PHE A 222 4.12 -10.07 3.63
N TYR A 223 2.99 -10.75 3.42
CA TYR A 223 2.33 -11.54 4.46
C TYR A 223 2.84 -12.97 4.41
N GLN A 224 3.18 -13.53 5.58
CA GLN A 224 3.37 -14.97 5.68
C GLN A 224 2.04 -15.69 5.47
N CYS A 225 2.09 -16.82 4.77
CA CYS A 225 0.99 -17.75 4.65
C CYS A 225 1.29 -18.95 5.55
N PRO A 226 0.67 -19.03 6.74
CA PRO A 226 0.88 -20.18 7.61
C PRO A 226 0.20 -21.41 7.02
N ASP A 227 0.98 -22.38 6.57
CA ASP A 227 0.49 -23.74 6.30
C ASP A 227 0.42 -24.48 7.64
N GLN A 228 -0.78 -24.55 8.23
CA GLN A 228 -1.00 -25.24 9.51
C GLN A 228 -0.71 -26.75 9.42
N MET A 229 -0.66 -27.32 8.21
CA MET A 229 -0.36 -28.73 7.96
C MET A 229 1.13 -28.97 7.66
N ALA A 230 1.92 -27.91 7.46
CA ALA A 230 3.34 -28.03 7.17
C ALA A 230 4.12 -28.55 8.39
N ARG A 231 4.65 -29.78 8.27
CA ARG A 231 5.61 -30.33 9.24
C ARG A 231 6.98 -29.64 9.18
N ASN A 232 7.30 -28.98 8.07
CA ASN A 232 8.57 -28.30 7.86
C ASN A 232 8.40 -26.79 8.16
N PRO A 233 9.07 -26.25 9.19
CA PRO A 233 9.01 -24.82 9.52
C PRO A 233 9.48 -23.88 8.39
N ALA A 234 10.25 -24.39 7.43
CA ALA A 234 10.70 -23.65 6.26
C ALA A 234 9.67 -23.53 5.13
N ALA A 235 8.56 -24.27 5.21
CA ALA A 235 7.55 -24.33 4.15
C ALA A 235 6.51 -23.20 4.27
N ILE A 236 6.99 -21.97 4.44
CA ILE A 236 6.16 -20.77 4.57
C ILE A 236 6.02 -20.13 3.21
N ASP A 237 4.84 -20.25 2.61
CA ASP A 237 4.49 -19.53 1.39
C ASP A 237 4.16 -18.08 1.76
N MET A 238 4.14 -17.17 0.79
CA MET A 238 4.10 -15.73 1.08
C MET A 238 3.28 -14.97 0.05
N PHE A 239 2.42 -14.07 0.50
CA PHE A 239 1.74 -13.09 -0.37
C PHE A 239 2.57 -11.82 -0.43
N ILE A 240 3.08 -11.48 -1.61
CA ILE A 240 3.89 -10.29 -1.83
C ILE A 240 2.96 -9.10 -1.98
N ILE A 241 3.22 -8.04 -1.21
CA ILE A 241 2.35 -6.85 -1.12
C ILE A 241 3.11 -5.55 -1.38
N GLY A 242 4.42 -5.61 -1.57
CA GLY A 242 5.22 -4.47 -2.04
C GLY A 242 6.66 -4.89 -2.34
N ALA A 243 7.27 -4.23 -3.32
CA ALA A 243 8.65 -4.51 -3.72
C ALA A 243 9.69 -3.86 -2.77
N THR A 244 9.31 -2.75 -2.15
CA THR A 244 10.09 -1.98 -1.18
C THR A 244 9.15 -1.38 -0.14
N PHE A 245 9.69 -0.80 0.94
CA PHE A 245 8.86 -0.08 1.91
C PHE A 245 8.18 1.12 1.24
N THR A 246 8.91 1.87 0.41
CA THR A 246 8.34 3.04 -0.30
C THR A 246 7.15 2.64 -1.16
N ASP A 247 7.29 1.59 -1.97
CA ASP A 247 6.22 1.09 -2.85
C ASP A 247 4.98 0.66 -2.04
N TRP A 248 5.19 -0.12 -0.99
CA TRP A 248 4.14 -0.59 -0.10
C TRP A 248 3.39 0.57 0.59
N PHE A 249 4.13 1.49 1.23
CA PHE A 249 3.54 2.56 2.02
C PHE A 249 2.89 3.63 1.14
N THR A 250 3.54 4.05 0.05
CA THR A 250 2.96 5.08 -0.85
C THR A 250 1.71 4.57 -1.56
N SER A 251 1.68 3.29 -1.95
CA SER A 251 0.48 2.64 -2.49
C SER A 251 -0.65 2.58 -1.45
N TYR A 252 -0.34 2.25 -0.20
CA TYR A 252 -1.30 2.27 0.90
C TYR A 252 -1.93 3.67 1.07
N VAL A 253 -1.09 4.69 1.22
CA VAL A 253 -1.53 6.08 1.39
C VAL A 253 -2.38 6.54 0.20
N LYS A 254 -1.96 6.23 -1.03
CA LYS A 254 -2.73 6.58 -2.23
C LYS A 254 -4.15 6.03 -2.17
N ASN A 255 -4.32 4.77 -1.75
CA ASN A 255 -5.65 4.16 -1.61
C ASN A 255 -6.49 4.84 -0.51
N VAL A 256 -5.89 5.21 0.62
CA VAL A 256 -6.60 5.94 1.68
C VAL A 256 -7.06 7.32 1.20
N VAL A 257 -6.14 8.11 0.66
CA VAL A 257 -6.38 9.53 0.30
C VAL A 257 -7.30 9.69 -0.90
N SER A 258 -7.28 8.73 -1.84
CA SER A 258 -8.21 8.71 -2.99
C SER A 258 -9.62 8.24 -2.63
N GLY A 259 -9.87 7.80 -1.39
CA GLY A 259 -11.13 7.20 -0.98
C GLY A 259 -11.28 5.73 -1.42
N GLY A 260 -10.25 5.15 -2.02
CA GLY A 260 -10.19 3.72 -2.33
C GLY A 260 -10.37 2.86 -1.08
N PHE A 261 -9.72 3.22 0.03
CA PHE A 261 -9.98 2.62 1.35
C PHE A 261 -10.97 3.48 2.16
N PRO A 262 -12.24 3.04 2.28
CA PRO A 262 -13.28 3.81 2.95
C PRO A 262 -13.01 3.97 4.45
N ILE A 263 -13.33 5.14 4.98
CA ILE A 263 -13.34 5.41 6.42
C ILE A 263 -14.75 5.22 6.95
N ILE A 264 -14.94 4.26 7.85
CA ILE A 264 -16.23 3.96 8.48
C ILE A 264 -16.02 4.00 9.99
N ARG A 265 -16.80 4.84 10.68
CA ARG A 265 -16.74 5.00 12.16
C ARG A 265 -15.30 5.19 12.67
N ASP A 266 -14.60 6.14 12.06
CA ASP A 266 -13.20 6.52 12.37
C ASP A 266 -12.15 5.42 12.13
N GLN A 267 -12.45 4.41 11.29
CA GLN A 267 -11.53 3.33 10.93
C GLN A 267 -11.36 3.23 9.41
N ILE A 268 -10.14 3.01 8.95
CA ILE A 268 -9.86 2.70 7.54
C ILE A 268 -10.23 1.24 7.28
N PHE A 269 -11.00 0.93 6.25
CA PHE A 269 -11.26 -0.44 5.80
C PHE A 269 -10.59 -0.70 4.46
N ARG A 270 -9.83 -1.80 4.34
CA ARG A 270 -9.05 -2.14 3.13
C ARG A 270 -9.88 -2.82 2.03
N TYR A 271 -11.03 -2.25 1.69
CA TYR A 271 -11.79 -2.67 0.51
C TYR A 271 -11.28 -1.91 -0.71
N VAL A 272 -11.08 -2.57 -1.83
CA VAL A 272 -10.81 -1.94 -3.12
C VAL A 272 -12.12 -1.90 -3.90
N HIS A 273 -12.52 -0.72 -4.34
CA HIS A 273 -13.66 -0.54 -5.24
C HIS A 273 -13.14 -0.30 -6.65
N ASP A 274 -13.48 -1.21 -7.56
CA ASP A 274 -13.33 -0.98 -9.00
C ASP A 274 -14.52 -0.11 -9.46
N PRO A 275 -14.28 1.06 -10.09
CA PRO A 275 -15.35 1.91 -10.61
C PRO A 275 -16.29 1.21 -11.60
N GLU A 276 -15.84 0.15 -12.27
CA GLU A 276 -16.67 -0.66 -13.17
C GLU A 276 -17.59 -1.64 -12.44
N CYS A 277 -17.32 -1.92 -11.16
CA CYS A 277 -18.12 -2.81 -10.32
C CYS A 277 -19.35 -2.10 -9.73
N VAL A 278 -20.13 -1.47 -10.61
CA VAL A 278 -21.39 -0.77 -10.33
C VAL A 278 -22.43 -1.17 -11.38
N ALA A 279 -23.63 -1.57 -10.95
CA ALA A 279 -24.76 -1.80 -11.84
C ALA A 279 -26.00 -1.05 -11.35
N THR A 280 -26.70 -0.40 -12.28
CA THR A 280 -27.93 0.34 -12.00
C THR A 280 -29.09 -0.32 -12.72
N THR A 281 -30.17 -0.63 -11.99
CA THR A 281 -31.42 -1.16 -12.53
C THR A 281 -32.56 -0.24 -12.12
N GLY A 282 -33.07 0.56 -13.07
CA GLY A 282 -34.01 1.64 -12.74
C GLY A 282 -33.36 2.62 -11.77
N ASP A 283 -34.02 2.89 -10.64
CA ASP A 283 -33.57 3.86 -9.64
C ASP A 283 -32.60 3.26 -8.59
N ILE A 284 -32.31 1.95 -8.67
CA ILE A 284 -31.48 1.24 -7.69
C ILE A 284 -30.10 0.98 -8.28
N THR A 285 -29.07 1.34 -7.51
CA THR A 285 -27.67 1.10 -7.85
C THR A 285 -27.04 0.15 -6.83
N VAL A 286 -26.36 -0.88 -7.34
CA VAL A 286 -25.57 -1.84 -6.57
C VAL A 286 -24.09 -1.62 -6.89
N SER A 287 -23.30 -1.30 -5.87
CA SER A 287 -21.85 -1.15 -5.97
C SER A 287 -21.14 -2.19 -5.11
N VAL A 288 -20.04 -2.75 -5.61
CA VAL A 288 -19.28 -3.79 -4.90
C VAL A 288 -17.83 -3.37 -4.68
N SER A 289 -17.33 -3.56 -3.46
CA SER A 289 -15.92 -3.42 -3.12
C SER A 289 -15.40 -4.74 -2.56
N THR A 290 -14.19 -5.17 -2.92
CA THR A 290 -13.62 -6.47 -2.51
C THR A 290 -12.35 -6.31 -1.70
N SER A 291 -11.99 -7.32 -0.91
CA SER A 291 -10.72 -7.36 -0.18
C SER A 291 -10.20 -8.79 -0.12
N PHE A 292 -8.90 -8.96 -0.35
CA PHE A 292 -8.23 -10.24 -0.14
C PHE A 292 -7.76 -10.35 1.31
N LEU A 293 -7.93 -11.51 1.95
CA LEU A 293 -7.52 -11.77 3.33
C LEU A 293 -6.35 -12.75 3.39
N PRO A 294 -5.10 -12.27 3.42
CA PRO A 294 -3.92 -13.14 3.49
C PRO A 294 -3.94 -14.12 4.67
N GLU A 295 -4.46 -13.68 5.83
CA GLU A 295 -4.48 -14.47 7.07
C GLU A 295 -5.43 -15.67 7.06
N LEU A 296 -6.48 -15.62 6.24
CA LEU A 296 -7.43 -16.72 6.04
C LEU A 296 -7.17 -17.46 4.72
N SER A 297 -6.07 -17.13 4.04
CA SER A 297 -5.72 -17.67 2.74
C SER A 297 -4.47 -18.55 2.81
N SER A 298 -4.51 -19.65 2.07
CA SER A 298 -3.38 -20.53 1.86
C SER A 298 -3.09 -20.80 0.38
N VAL A 299 -1.79 -20.84 0.04
CA VAL A 299 -1.35 -21.29 -1.28
C VAL A 299 -1.39 -22.82 -1.36
N HIS A 300 -1.08 -23.49 -0.24
CA HIS A 300 -1.13 -24.94 -0.11
C HIS A 300 -1.73 -25.37 1.25
N PRO A 301 -2.84 -26.12 1.27
CA PRO A 301 -3.73 -26.35 0.13
C PRO A 301 -4.29 -25.01 -0.42
N PRO A 302 -4.66 -24.92 -1.71
CA PRO A 302 -5.12 -23.66 -2.29
C PRO A 302 -6.48 -23.26 -1.71
N HIS A 303 -6.49 -22.14 -0.99
CA HIS A 303 -7.67 -21.58 -0.35
C HIS A 303 -7.50 -20.06 -0.32
N TYR A 304 -8.23 -19.34 -1.16
CA TYR A 304 -8.10 -17.89 -1.29
C TYR A 304 -9.37 -17.23 -0.78
N PHE A 305 -9.26 -16.56 0.36
CA PHE A 305 -10.38 -15.96 1.06
C PHE A 305 -10.53 -14.49 0.65
N PHE A 306 -11.73 -14.13 0.21
CA PHE A 306 -12.08 -12.77 -0.15
C PHE A 306 -13.30 -12.31 0.64
N THR A 307 -13.31 -11.04 1.01
CA THR A 307 -14.51 -10.36 1.50
C THR A 307 -15.02 -9.41 0.44
N TYR A 308 -16.31 -9.19 0.45
CA TYR A 308 -16.95 -8.21 -0.41
C TYR A 308 -17.95 -7.39 0.41
N ARG A 309 -17.93 -6.08 0.18
CA ARG A 309 -18.87 -5.12 0.73
C ARG A 309 -19.78 -4.67 -0.39
N ILE A 310 -21.08 -4.83 -0.20
CA ILE A 310 -22.09 -4.44 -1.17
C ILE A 310 -22.86 -3.26 -0.62
N ARG A 311 -23.03 -2.26 -1.49
CA ARG A 311 -23.80 -1.05 -1.25
C ARG A 311 -24.97 -1.03 -2.21
N ILE A 312 -26.18 -1.05 -1.67
CA ILE A 312 -27.44 -0.98 -2.40
C ILE A 312 -28.07 0.37 -2.06
N GLU A 313 -28.30 1.21 -3.06
CA GLU A 313 -28.94 2.50 -2.86
C GLU A 313 -30.01 2.78 -3.89
N MET A 314 -30.98 3.62 -3.50
CA MET A 314 -31.94 4.19 -4.44
C MET A 314 -31.69 5.70 -4.55
N SER A 315 -31.76 6.21 -5.77
CA SER A 315 -31.54 7.63 -6.03
C SER A 315 -32.53 8.51 -5.26
N LYS A 316 -32.14 9.76 -4.95
CA LYS A 316 -32.97 10.69 -4.16
C LYS A 316 -34.17 11.24 -4.93
N ASP A 317 -34.07 11.27 -6.25
CA ASP A 317 -35.09 11.74 -7.19
C ASP A 317 -36.13 10.67 -7.53
N ALA A 318 -35.92 9.42 -7.08
CA ALA A 318 -36.92 8.37 -7.19
C ALA A 318 -38.21 8.73 -6.45
N LEU A 319 -39.34 8.33 -7.02
CA LEU A 319 -40.66 8.55 -6.41
C LEU A 319 -40.84 7.67 -5.16
N PRO A 320 -41.49 8.17 -4.07
CA PRO A 320 -41.71 7.39 -2.85
C PRO A 320 -42.40 6.03 -3.07
N GLU A 321 -43.27 5.93 -4.08
CA GLU A 321 -43.99 4.71 -4.46
C GLU A 321 -43.07 3.61 -4.99
N LYS A 322 -41.82 3.95 -5.36
CA LYS A 322 -40.77 3.01 -5.77
C LYS A 322 -40.12 2.30 -4.59
N ALA A 323 -40.45 2.64 -3.35
CA ALA A 323 -39.94 1.94 -2.18
C ALA A 323 -40.20 0.43 -2.30
N CYS A 324 -39.14 -0.35 -2.10
CA CYS A 324 -39.13 -1.79 -2.34
C CYS A 324 -38.36 -2.52 -1.24
N GLN A 325 -38.62 -3.82 -1.09
CA GLN A 325 -37.95 -4.67 -0.12
C GLN A 325 -37.23 -5.81 -0.84
N LEU A 326 -36.01 -6.10 -0.39
CA LEU A 326 -35.22 -7.23 -0.87
C LEU A 326 -35.80 -8.53 -0.31
N ASP A 327 -36.17 -9.45 -1.19
CA ASP A 327 -36.71 -10.77 -0.82
C ASP A 327 -35.66 -11.87 -0.85
N SER A 328 -34.85 -11.92 -1.92
CA SER A 328 -33.88 -12.99 -2.11
C SER A 328 -32.70 -12.55 -2.97
N ARG A 329 -31.68 -13.39 -3.00
CA ARG A 329 -30.47 -13.20 -3.81
C ARG A 329 -30.19 -14.46 -4.64
N TYR A 330 -29.66 -14.25 -5.83
CA TYR A 330 -29.02 -15.28 -6.64
C TYR A 330 -27.59 -14.84 -6.95
N TRP A 331 -26.65 -15.74 -6.75
CA TRP A 331 -25.24 -15.56 -7.06
C TRP A 331 -24.77 -16.68 -7.97
N ARG A 332 -24.00 -16.31 -8.98
CA ARG A 332 -23.21 -17.20 -9.82
C ARG A 332 -21.73 -16.91 -9.57
N ILE A 333 -21.05 -17.87 -8.96
CA ILE A 333 -19.66 -17.75 -8.50
C ILE A 333 -18.81 -18.63 -9.42
N THR A 334 -17.85 -18.05 -10.13
CA THR A 334 -16.99 -18.80 -11.06
C THR A 334 -15.53 -18.69 -10.65
N ASN A 335 -14.85 -19.82 -10.51
CA ASN A 335 -13.41 -19.85 -10.23
C ASN A 335 -12.57 -19.75 -11.53
N ALA A 336 -11.24 -19.65 -11.43
CA ALA A 336 -10.38 -19.51 -12.61
C ALA A 336 -10.30 -20.75 -13.52
N LYS A 337 -10.79 -21.92 -13.05
CA LYS A 337 -10.87 -23.16 -13.83
C LYS A 337 -12.19 -23.29 -14.60
N GLY A 338 -13.13 -22.37 -14.37
CA GLY A 338 -14.46 -22.40 -14.96
C GLY A 338 -15.48 -23.21 -14.16
N ASP A 339 -15.14 -23.70 -12.96
CA ASP A 339 -16.11 -24.34 -12.08
C ASP A 339 -17.07 -23.26 -11.56
N VAL A 340 -18.37 -23.55 -11.62
CA VAL A 340 -19.45 -22.64 -11.24
C VAL A 340 -20.19 -23.18 -10.01
N GLU A 341 -20.38 -22.32 -9.02
CA GLU A 341 -21.27 -22.52 -7.88
C GLU A 341 -22.42 -21.52 -7.95
N GLU A 342 -23.65 -21.99 -7.79
CA GLU A 342 -24.84 -21.15 -7.73
C GLU A 342 -25.39 -21.12 -6.31
N VAL A 343 -25.58 -19.92 -5.77
CA VAL A 343 -26.11 -19.73 -4.42
C VAL A 343 -27.40 -18.92 -4.52
N GLN A 344 -28.50 -19.54 -4.13
CA GLN A 344 -29.80 -18.89 -4.04
C GLN A 344 -30.34 -18.96 -2.61
N GLY A 345 -30.89 -17.86 -2.09
CA GLY A 345 -31.46 -17.87 -0.76
C GLY A 345 -32.18 -16.57 -0.37
N PRO A 346 -32.95 -16.61 0.72
CA PRO A 346 -33.73 -15.48 1.19
C PRO A 346 -32.84 -14.40 1.82
N GLY A 347 -33.22 -13.14 1.61
CA GLY A 347 -32.58 -11.96 2.19
C GLY A 347 -31.11 -11.79 1.81
N VAL A 348 -30.41 -10.97 2.60
CA VAL A 348 -28.95 -10.79 2.60
C VAL A 348 -28.47 -10.78 4.05
N VAL A 349 -27.47 -11.58 4.39
CA VAL A 349 -26.93 -11.72 5.76
C VAL A 349 -27.99 -11.92 6.87
N GLY A 350 -29.13 -12.53 6.53
CA GLY A 350 -30.25 -12.76 7.46
C GLY A 350 -31.26 -11.61 7.55
N GLU A 351 -31.08 -10.55 6.77
CA GLU A 351 -31.93 -9.36 6.74
C GLU A 351 -32.69 -9.22 5.41
N PHE A 352 -33.82 -8.50 5.46
CA PHE A 352 -34.68 -8.18 4.32
C PHE A 352 -34.85 -6.66 4.22
N PRO A 353 -33.81 -5.93 3.80
CA PRO A 353 -33.80 -4.47 3.85
C PRO A 353 -34.84 -3.84 2.94
N ILE A 354 -35.45 -2.77 3.43
CA ILE A 354 -36.29 -1.86 2.65
C ILE A 354 -35.39 -0.77 2.06
N ILE A 355 -35.49 -0.55 0.75
CA ILE A 355 -34.81 0.51 0.03
C ILE A 355 -35.86 1.53 -0.45
N SER A 356 -35.68 2.77 -0.06
CA SER A 356 -36.54 3.92 -0.38
C SER A 356 -35.68 5.05 -0.97
N PRO A 357 -36.27 6.09 -1.60
CA PRO A 357 -35.49 7.16 -2.21
C PRO A 357 -34.46 7.77 -1.24
N GLY A 358 -33.20 7.82 -1.67
CA GLY A 358 -32.06 8.32 -0.88
C GLY A 358 -31.55 7.38 0.21
N ARG A 359 -32.16 6.21 0.42
CA ARG A 359 -31.69 5.23 1.41
C ARG A 359 -30.56 4.39 0.83
N VAL A 360 -29.58 4.13 1.69
CA VAL A 360 -28.43 3.27 1.41
C VAL A 360 -28.46 2.12 2.41
N TYR A 361 -28.30 0.91 1.89
CA TYR A 361 -28.08 -0.29 2.69
C TYR A 361 -26.71 -0.88 2.33
N GLU A 362 -25.91 -1.18 3.34
CA GLU A 362 -24.58 -1.76 3.18
C GLU A 362 -24.47 -3.04 3.99
N TYR A 363 -23.89 -4.08 3.39
CA TYR A 363 -23.54 -5.29 4.10
C TYR A 363 -22.20 -5.84 3.61
N THR A 364 -21.58 -6.68 4.43
CA THR A 364 -20.34 -7.38 4.10
C THR A 364 -20.55 -8.88 4.19
N SER A 365 -19.97 -9.62 3.25
CA SER A 365 -19.89 -11.07 3.31
C SER A 365 -18.56 -11.55 2.74
N CYS A 366 -18.41 -12.85 2.57
CA CYS A 366 -17.16 -13.47 2.13
C CYS A 366 -17.41 -14.62 1.15
N THR A 367 -16.36 -15.01 0.46
CA THR A 367 -16.30 -16.18 -0.42
C THR A 367 -14.90 -16.75 -0.41
N THR A 368 -14.76 -18.00 -0.83
CA THR A 368 -13.48 -18.68 -0.94
C THR A 368 -13.34 -19.28 -2.33
N PHE A 369 -12.13 -19.21 -2.89
CA PHE A 369 -11.78 -19.88 -4.15
C PHE A 369 -10.67 -20.90 -3.93
N SER A 370 -10.73 -22.00 -4.66
CA SER A 370 -9.61 -22.95 -4.80
C SER A 370 -8.60 -22.52 -5.88
N THR A 371 -8.79 -21.34 -6.45
CA THR A 371 -7.94 -20.70 -7.46
C THR A 371 -7.56 -19.28 -7.02
N THR A 372 -6.45 -18.77 -7.55
CA THR A 372 -5.90 -17.45 -7.22
C THR A 372 -6.80 -16.28 -7.60
N SER A 373 -7.75 -16.53 -8.49
CA SER A 373 -8.76 -15.57 -8.91
C SER A 373 -10.10 -16.23 -9.15
N GLY A 374 -11.15 -15.42 -9.17
CA GLY A 374 -12.51 -15.80 -9.51
C GLY A 374 -13.35 -14.55 -9.73
N TYR A 375 -14.61 -14.74 -10.09
CA TYR A 375 -15.57 -13.64 -10.20
C TYR A 375 -16.94 -14.07 -9.72
N MET A 376 -17.74 -13.08 -9.33
CA MET A 376 -19.12 -13.26 -8.92
C MET A 376 -20.01 -12.30 -9.69
N GLU A 377 -21.20 -12.76 -10.01
CA GLU A 377 -22.28 -11.97 -10.62
C GLU A 377 -23.63 -12.52 -10.16
N GLY A 378 -24.70 -11.76 -10.37
CA GLY A 378 -26.02 -12.23 -9.94
C GLY A 378 -27.07 -11.14 -9.95
N TYR A 379 -28.11 -11.34 -9.14
CA TYR A 379 -29.17 -10.35 -8.96
C TYR A 379 -29.83 -10.51 -7.59
N TYR A 380 -30.44 -9.42 -7.13
CA TYR A 380 -31.38 -9.42 -6.03
C TYR A 380 -32.80 -9.41 -6.58
N THR A 381 -33.70 -10.14 -5.93
CA THR A 381 -35.13 -10.07 -6.21
C THR A 381 -35.80 -9.16 -5.18
N PHE A 382 -36.55 -8.18 -5.67
CA PHE A 382 -37.27 -7.19 -4.88
C PHE A 382 -38.76 -7.23 -5.20
N HIS A 383 -39.58 -6.85 -4.23
CA HIS A 383 -40.98 -6.47 -4.46
C HIS A 383 -41.23 -5.01 -4.05
N PHE A 384 -42.18 -4.35 -4.71
CA PHE A 384 -42.60 -3.01 -4.29
C PHE A 384 -43.49 -3.06 -3.06
N LEU A 385 -43.28 -2.15 -2.11
CA LEU A 385 -44.08 -2.09 -0.87
C LEU A 385 -45.54 -1.70 -1.13
N TYR A 386 -45.77 -0.81 -2.08
CA TYR A 386 -47.11 -0.33 -2.47
C TYR A 386 -47.80 -1.22 -3.51
N PHE A 387 -47.05 -2.11 -4.17
CA PHE A 387 -47.55 -3.03 -5.19
C PHE A 387 -46.92 -4.41 -5.00
N LYS A 388 -47.32 -5.14 -3.95
CA LYS A 388 -46.64 -6.37 -3.50
C LYS A 388 -46.51 -7.47 -4.56
N ASP A 389 -47.46 -7.56 -5.49
CA ASP A 389 -47.41 -8.56 -6.57
C ASP A 389 -46.39 -8.21 -7.68
N LYS A 390 -45.85 -6.98 -7.67
CA LYS A 390 -44.84 -6.54 -8.62
C LYS A 390 -43.44 -6.84 -8.10
N ILE A 391 -42.90 -7.95 -8.59
CA ILE A 391 -41.55 -8.43 -8.31
C ILE A 391 -40.63 -8.07 -9.48
N PHE A 392 -39.40 -7.68 -9.19
CA PHE A 392 -38.38 -7.37 -10.19
C PHE A 392 -36.98 -7.72 -9.70
N ASN A 393 -36.07 -7.93 -10.64
CA ASN A 393 -34.67 -8.22 -10.33
C ASN A 393 -33.82 -6.96 -10.49
N VAL A 394 -32.87 -6.77 -9.57
CA VAL A 394 -31.85 -5.74 -9.61
C VAL A 394 -30.51 -6.43 -9.86
N ALA A 395 -29.84 -6.07 -10.95
CA ALA A 395 -28.57 -6.67 -11.33
C ALA A 395 -27.47 -6.34 -10.31
N ILE A 396 -26.64 -7.33 -10.01
CA ILE A 396 -25.38 -7.13 -9.32
C ILE A 396 -24.29 -7.13 -10.39
N PRO A 397 -23.38 -6.14 -10.42
CA PRO A 397 -22.32 -6.10 -11.41
C PRO A 397 -21.44 -7.34 -11.28
N ARG A 398 -20.87 -7.81 -12.39
CA ARG A 398 -19.80 -8.80 -12.31
C ARG A 398 -18.58 -8.14 -11.68
N PHE A 399 -18.04 -8.73 -10.63
CA PHE A 399 -16.80 -8.26 -10.00
C PHE A 399 -15.78 -9.36 -9.88
N HIS A 400 -14.53 -9.00 -10.14
CA HIS A 400 -13.40 -9.91 -10.13
C HIS A 400 -12.65 -9.80 -8.80
N MET A 401 -12.14 -10.94 -8.36
CA MET A 401 -11.31 -11.07 -7.17
C MET A 401 -10.05 -11.82 -7.56
N ALA A 402 -8.89 -11.24 -7.26
CA ALA A 402 -7.60 -11.83 -7.52
C ALA A 402 -6.71 -11.61 -6.31
N CYS A 403 -6.00 -12.65 -5.88
CA CYS A 403 -5.01 -12.49 -4.83
C CYS A 403 -3.79 -11.73 -5.37
N PRO A 404 -3.02 -11.06 -4.50
CA PRO A 404 -1.71 -10.56 -4.87
C PRO A 404 -0.80 -11.68 -5.38
N THR A 405 0.29 -11.28 -6.03
CA THR A 405 1.38 -12.21 -6.36
C THR A 405 1.87 -12.93 -5.12
N PHE A 406 2.15 -14.23 -5.23
CA PHE A 406 2.65 -15.01 -4.11
C PHE A 406 3.92 -15.77 -4.49
N ARG A 407 4.68 -16.15 -3.47
CA ARG A 407 5.91 -16.96 -3.60
C ARG A 407 5.72 -18.25 -2.83
N VAL A 408 5.96 -19.38 -3.51
CA VAL A 408 6.01 -20.70 -2.87
C VAL A 408 7.38 -20.90 -2.25
N SER A 409 7.42 -21.42 -1.04
CA SER A 409 8.65 -21.72 -0.32
C SER A 409 9.55 -22.69 -1.08
N ILE A 410 10.87 -22.44 -1.03
CA ILE A 410 11.88 -23.34 -1.63
C ILE A 410 11.77 -24.75 -1.04
N ALA A 411 11.45 -24.85 0.25
CA ALA A 411 11.28 -26.12 0.93
C ALA A 411 10.16 -26.97 0.29
N ARG A 412 9.03 -26.35 -0.04
CA ARG A 412 7.91 -27.01 -0.71
C ARG A 412 8.25 -27.38 -2.14
N LEU A 413 8.85 -26.47 -2.91
CA LEU A 413 9.31 -26.75 -4.28
C LEU A 413 10.24 -27.98 -4.34
N LYS A 414 11.16 -28.10 -3.38
CA LYS A 414 12.04 -29.27 -3.26
C LYS A 414 11.28 -30.56 -2.90
N SER A 415 10.26 -30.50 -2.04
CA SER A 415 9.44 -31.67 -1.70
C SER A 415 8.66 -32.16 -2.91
N SER A 416 7.95 -31.26 -3.60
CA SER A 416 7.17 -31.58 -4.80
C SER A 416 8.04 -32.16 -5.92
N TYR A 417 9.26 -31.64 -6.10
CA TYR A 417 10.22 -32.22 -7.04
C TYR A 417 10.63 -33.64 -6.66
N ARG A 418 10.95 -33.89 -5.37
CA ARG A 418 11.32 -35.24 -4.89
C ARG A 418 10.18 -36.24 -5.06
N GLU A 419 8.95 -35.86 -4.74
CA GLU A 419 7.76 -36.70 -4.92
C GLU A 419 7.53 -37.03 -6.40
N ALA A 420 7.62 -36.04 -7.29
CA ALA A 420 7.49 -36.25 -8.73
C ALA A 420 8.59 -37.18 -9.29
N VAL A 421 9.82 -37.10 -8.77
CA VAL A 421 10.92 -38.01 -9.14
C VAL A 421 10.69 -39.42 -8.60
N MET A 422 10.15 -39.59 -7.39
CA MET A 422 9.82 -40.91 -6.84
C MET A 422 8.69 -41.60 -7.62
N GLN A 423 7.65 -40.87 -8.03
CA GLN A 423 6.55 -41.41 -8.84
C GLN A 423 6.98 -41.83 -10.25
N LYS A 424 8.10 -41.29 -10.76
CA LYS A 424 8.68 -41.62 -12.07
C LYS A 424 9.66 -42.80 -12.05
N ARG A 425 9.96 -43.41 -10.90
CA ARG A 425 10.79 -44.63 -10.86
C ARG A 425 9.91 -45.83 -11.22
N PRO A 426 10.21 -46.60 -12.29
CA PRO A 426 9.51 -47.84 -12.54
C PRO A 426 9.74 -48.79 -11.37
N TYR A 427 8.67 -49.48 -10.94
CA TYR A 427 8.76 -50.62 -10.03
C TYR A 427 9.87 -51.54 -10.54
N ARG A 428 10.97 -51.67 -9.79
CA ARG A 428 11.91 -52.76 -10.03
C ARG A 428 11.26 -53.99 -9.42
N ASP A 429 10.85 -54.91 -10.29
CA ASP A 429 10.41 -56.25 -9.89
C ASP A 429 11.44 -56.86 -8.95
N ILE A 430 10.98 -57.17 -7.74
CA ILE A 430 11.73 -58.00 -6.79
C ILE A 430 11.32 -59.43 -7.12
N THR A 431 12.14 -60.11 -7.92
CA THR A 431 12.14 -61.57 -8.05
C THR A 431 12.94 -62.22 -6.95
#